data_AF-A0A7J4AA60-F1
#
_entry.id   AF-A0A7J4AA60-F1
#
_cell.length_a   1.000
_cell.length_b   1.000
_cell.length_c   1.000
_cell.angle_alpha   90.00
_cell.angle_beta   90.00
_cell.angle_gamma   90.00
#
_symmetry.space_group_name_H-M   'P 1'
#
loop_
_entity.id
_entity.type
_entity.pdbx_description
1 polymer ?
#
loop_
_entity_poly.entity_id
_entity_poly.type
_entity_poly.pdbx_seq_one_letter_code
_entity_poly.pdbx_strand_id
1 'polypeptide(L)'
;MVYLSFHDLLRFYKSCLRKGLWNRFSNIDKAFYIACMKLSKIKKIVNKDIIETLTSIMKKISSFKEKMMNKGKEVAERMVNSNLCATVPKVKEWIKDPNYIFWLGLTYSSLNK
;
A
#
# COMPACT_ATOMS: atom_id res chain seq x y z
N MET A 1 15.13 20.05 -0.18
CA MET A 1 15.95 18.84 -0.41
C MET A 1 15.37 17.72 0.45
N VAL A 2 14.77 16.69 -0.16
CA VAL A 2 14.22 15.55 0.59
C VAL A 2 15.41 14.72 1.07
N TYR A 3 15.47 14.39 2.36
CA TYR A 3 16.46 13.49 2.93
C TYR A 3 15.75 12.49 3.85
N LEU A 4 16.27 11.26 3.94
CA LEU A 4 15.78 10.25 4.86
C LEU A 4 16.76 10.12 6.03
N SER A 5 16.28 10.36 7.25
CA SER A 5 17.08 10.16 8.45
C SER A 5 17.03 8.70 8.92
N PHE A 6 18.00 8.31 9.74
CA PHE A 6 17.98 7.00 10.41
C PHE A 6 16.68 6.79 11.21
N HIS A 7 16.16 7.83 11.86
CA HIS A 7 14.93 7.73 12.63
C HIS A 7 13.71 7.44 11.76
N ASP A 8 13.62 8.03 10.56
CA ASP A 8 12.53 7.77 9.61
C ASP A 8 12.55 6.32 9.15
N LEU A 9 13.74 5.84 8.78
CA LEU A 9 13.95 4.46 8.34
C LEU A 9 13.67 3.45 9.47
N LEU A 10 14.10 3.75 10.69
CA LEU A 10 13.85 2.91 11.86
C LEU A 10 12.36 2.87 12.22
N ARG A 11 11.67 4.01 12.15
CA ARG A 11 10.23 4.11 12.43
C ARG A 11 9.43 3.26 11.45
N PHE A 12 9.74 3.37 10.16
CA PHE A 12 9.10 2.53 9.14
C PHE A 12 9.40 1.05 9.37
N TYR A 13 10.67 0.69 9.59
CA TYR A 13 11.07 -0.70 9.86
C TYR A 13 10.32 -1.32 11.03
N LYS A 14 10.26 -0.64 12.18
CA LYS A 14 9.48 -1.08 13.35
C LYS A 14 7.99 -1.22 13.04
N SER A 15 7.42 -0.30 12.26
CA SER A 15 6.03 -0.40 11.81
C SER A 15 5.81 -1.64 10.93
N CYS A 16 6.75 -1.98 10.06
CA CYS A 16 6.67 -3.16 9.19
C CYS A 16 6.70 -4.46 9.99
N LEU A 17 7.61 -4.55 10.97
CA LEU A 17 7.73 -5.70 11.85
C LEU A 17 6.46 -5.93 12.66
N ARG A 18 5.93 -4.87 13.32
CA ARG A 18 4.69 -4.96 14.10
C ARG A 18 3.49 -5.43 13.29
N LYS A 19 3.41 -5.05 12.02
CA LYS A 19 2.31 -5.42 11.11
C LYS A 19 2.58 -6.73 10.35
N GLY A 20 3.72 -7.39 10.57
CA GLY A 20 4.14 -8.58 9.80
C GLY A 20 4.39 -8.33 8.30
N LEU A 21 4.46 -7.06 7.89
CA LEU A 21 4.59 -6.66 6.48
C LEU A 21 6.01 -6.85 5.96
N TRP A 22 6.99 -6.93 6.86
CA TRP A 22 8.40 -7.13 6.50
C TRP A 22 8.61 -8.40 5.66
N ASN A 23 7.85 -9.47 5.93
CA ASN A 23 7.99 -10.74 5.22
C ASN A 23 7.60 -10.66 3.74
N ARG A 24 6.80 -9.66 3.34
CA ARG A 24 6.32 -9.47 1.97
C ARG A 24 7.36 -8.88 1.01
N PHE A 25 8.44 -8.31 1.55
CA PHE A 25 9.53 -7.78 0.74
C PHE A 25 10.41 -8.88 0.17
N SER A 26 10.95 -8.64 -1.03
CA SER A 26 11.99 -9.50 -1.60
C SER A 26 13.26 -9.46 -0.74
N ASN A 27 14.10 -10.49 -0.83
CA ASN A 27 15.36 -10.51 -0.10
C ASN A 27 16.29 -9.34 -0.49
N ILE A 28 16.23 -8.92 -1.76
CA ILE A 28 16.98 -7.77 -2.28
C ILE A 28 16.48 -6.47 -1.65
N ASP A 29 15.15 -6.24 -1.62
CA ASP A 29 14.56 -5.04 -1.01
C ASP A 29 14.94 -4.95 0.48
N LYS A 30 14.88 -6.09 1.20
CA LYS A 30 15.25 -6.16 2.62
C LYS A 30 16.72 -5.81 2.84
N ALA A 31 17.61 -6.41 2.04
CA ALA A 31 19.06 -6.18 2.13
C ALA A 31 19.40 -4.72 1.83
N PHE A 32 18.84 -4.17 0.75
CA PHE A 32 19.03 -2.77 0.36
C PHE A 32 18.56 -1.81 1.46
N TYR A 33 17.36 -2.05 2.00
CA TYR A 33 16.80 -1.21 3.07
C TYR A 33 17.65 -1.28 4.35
N ILE A 34 18.09 -2.46 4.78
CA ILE A 34 18.95 -2.61 5.96
C ILE A 34 20.32 -1.95 5.73
N ALA A 35 20.91 -2.09 4.54
CA ALA A 35 22.17 -1.43 4.20
C ALA A 35 22.04 0.09 4.28
N CYS A 36 20.99 0.66 3.68
CA CYS A 36 20.68 2.09 3.76
C CYS A 36 20.44 2.55 5.20
N MET A 37 19.68 1.77 5.99
CA MET A 37 19.43 2.09 7.39
C MET A 37 20.73 2.07 8.21
N LYS A 38 21.64 1.10 8.00
CA LYS A 38 22.95 1.08 8.66
C LYS A 38 23.81 2.27 8.23
N LEU A 39 23.86 2.59 6.94
CA LEU A 39 24.59 3.74 6.40
C LEU A 39 24.07 5.05 7.00
N SER A 40 22.75 5.18 7.16
CA SER A 40 22.10 6.37 7.71
C SER A 40 22.47 6.70 9.16
N LYS A 41 23.02 5.72 9.91
CA LYS A 41 23.59 5.96 11.24
C LYS A 41 24.89 6.75 11.19
N ILE A 42 25.64 6.64 10.09
CA ILE A 42 26.95 7.27 9.90
C ILE A 42 26.79 8.58 9.13
N LYS A 43 26.04 8.55 8.02
CA LYS A 43 25.82 9.73 7.15
C LYS A 43 24.38 9.81 6.68
N LYS A 44 23.84 11.02 6.57
CA LYS A 44 22.50 11.25 5.99
C LYS A 44 22.46 10.78 4.53
N ILE A 45 21.37 10.12 4.15
CA ILE A 45 21.15 9.73 2.75
C ILE A 45 20.58 10.94 2.01
N VAL A 46 21.35 11.45 1.07
CA VAL A 46 21.02 12.62 0.24
C VAL A 46 21.00 12.30 -1.26
N ASN A 47 21.51 11.14 -1.67
CA ASN A 47 21.47 10.71 -3.06
C ASN A 47 20.02 10.45 -3.48
N LYS A 48 19.60 11.10 -4.57
CA LYS A 48 18.22 11.07 -5.07
C LYS A 48 17.78 9.66 -5.46
N ASP A 49 18.62 8.90 -6.17
CA ASP A 49 18.28 7.57 -6.68
C ASP A 49 18.08 6.58 -5.51
N ILE A 50 18.91 6.71 -4.46
CA ILE A 50 18.77 5.91 -3.24
C ILE A 50 17.46 6.25 -2.52
N ILE A 51 17.13 7.54 -2.42
CA ILE A 51 15.88 8.00 -1.80
C ILE A 51 14.67 7.52 -2.60
N GLU A 52 14.73 7.58 -3.92
CA GLU A 52 13.66 7.11 -4.80
C GLU A 52 13.44 5.61 -4.67
N THR A 53 14.53 4.83 -4.60
CA THR A 53 14.47 3.39 -4.39
C THR A 53 13.90 3.05 -3.00
N LEU A 54 14.35 3.74 -1.94
CA LEU A 54 13.82 3.57 -0.58
C LEU A 54 12.33 3.92 -0.50
N THR A 55 11.93 5.04 -1.09
CA THR A 55 10.53 5.46 -1.10
C THR A 55 9.66 4.50 -1.91
N SER A 56 10.17 3.93 -3.00
CA SER A 56 9.51 2.85 -3.74
C SER A 56 9.28 1.63 -2.85
N ILE A 57 10.30 1.14 -2.13
CA ILE A 57 10.16 0.06 -1.15
C ILE A 57 9.13 0.42 -0.08
N MET A 58 9.19 1.65 0.45
CA MET A 58 8.26 2.09 1.48
C MET A 58 6.81 2.12 0.98
N LYS A 59 6.58 2.48 -0.28
CA LYS A 59 5.27 2.49 -0.95
C LYS A 59 4.73 1.10 -1.26
N LYS A 60 5.58 0.07 -1.43
CA LYS A 60 5.12 -1.31 -1.65
C LYS A 60 4.24 -1.83 -0.50
N ILE A 61 4.32 -1.21 0.67
CA ILE A 61 3.40 -1.48 1.76
C ILE A 61 2.11 -0.71 1.56
N SER A 62 1.24 -1.24 0.70
CA SER A 62 -0.16 -0.82 0.71
C SER A 62 -0.74 -1.13 2.10
N SER A 63 -1.31 -0.14 2.77
CA SER A 63 -2.04 -0.42 4.02
C SER A 63 -3.16 -1.44 3.75
N PHE A 64 -3.57 -2.22 4.75
CA PHE A 64 -4.72 -3.13 4.58
C PHE A 64 -5.94 -2.38 4.03
N LYS A 65 -6.19 -1.18 4.57
CA LYS A 65 -7.25 -0.28 4.10
C LYS A 65 -7.10 0.04 2.62
N GLU A 66 -5.92 0.46 2.19
CA GLU A 66 -5.64 0.79 0.80
C GLU A 66 -5.77 -0.41 -0.14
N LYS A 67 -5.34 -1.59 0.30
CA LYS A 67 -5.53 -2.84 -0.45
C LYS A 67 -7.01 -3.16 -0.65
N MET A 68 -7.82 -3.07 0.41
CA MET A 68 -9.26 -3.29 0.34
C MET A 68 -9.94 -2.22 -0.51
N MET A 69 -9.56 -0.95 -0.36
CA MET A 69 -10.09 0.14 -1.19
C MET A 69 -9.79 -0.06 -2.67
N ASN A 70 -8.56 -0.45 -3.02
CA ASN A 70 -8.19 -0.71 -4.41
C ASN A 70 -8.97 -1.90 -4.98
N LYS A 71 -9.15 -2.97 -4.20
CA LYS A 71 -9.95 -4.12 -4.63
C LYS A 71 -11.43 -3.77 -4.77
N GLY A 72 -11.96 -2.99 -3.84
CA GLY A 72 -13.33 -2.49 -3.87
C GLY A 72 -13.61 -1.61 -5.07
N LYS A 73 -12.67 -0.74 -5.45
CA LYS A 73 -12.75 0.09 -6.66
C LYS A 73 -12.77 -0.76 -7.92
N GLU A 74 -11.88 -1.75 -8.02
CA GLU A 74 -11.84 -2.69 -9.16
C GLU A 74 -13.18 -3.44 -9.33
N VAL A 75 -13.82 -3.82 -8.22
CA VAL A 75 -15.15 -4.46 -8.24
C VAL A 75 -16.24 -3.47 -8.60
N ALA A 76 -16.21 -2.26 -8.03
CA ALA A 76 -17.17 -1.22 -8.33
C ALA A 76 -17.12 -0.82 -9.82
N GLU A 77 -15.93 -0.68 -10.40
CA GLU A 77 -15.76 -0.43 -11.84
C GLU A 77 -16.38 -1.54 -12.69
N ARG A 78 -16.19 -2.81 -12.32
CA ARG A 78 -16.86 -3.94 -13.00
C ARG A 78 -18.40 -3.88 -12.86
N MET A 79 -18.91 -3.44 -11.71
CA MET A 79 -20.36 -3.25 -11.48
C MET A 79 -20.94 -2.08 -12.27
N VAL A 80 -20.15 -1.02 -12.51
CA VAL A 80 -20.55 0.11 -13.36
C VAL A 80 -20.50 -0.26 -14.84
N ASN A 81 -19.46 -0.99 -15.26
CA ASN A 81 -19.27 -1.43 -16.64
C ASN A 81 -20.23 -2.56 -17.05
N SER A 82 -20.86 -3.23 -16.08
CA SER A 82 -21.97 -4.15 -16.33
C SER A 82 -23.30 -3.38 -16.28
N ASN A 83 -24.32 -3.89 -16.99
CA ASN A 83 -25.67 -3.30 -16.99
C ASN A 83 -26.36 -3.29 -15.60
N LEU A 84 -25.69 -3.72 -14.53
CA LEU A 84 -26.16 -3.69 -13.14
C LEU A 84 -26.59 -2.29 -12.69
N CYS A 85 -25.88 -1.23 -13.12
CA CYS A 85 -26.27 0.14 -12.79
C CYS A 85 -27.53 0.62 -13.55
N ALA A 86 -27.86 0.01 -14.70
CA ALA A 86 -29.10 0.26 -15.42
C ALA A 86 -30.27 -0.50 -14.78
N THR A 87 -30.02 -1.73 -14.31
CA THR A 87 -31.02 -2.58 -13.66
C THR A 87 -31.34 -2.13 -12.23
N VAL A 88 -30.35 -1.64 -11.48
CA VAL A 88 -30.52 -1.21 -10.08
C VAL A 88 -29.86 0.16 -9.86
N PRO A 89 -30.59 1.27 -10.05
CA PRO A 89 -30.05 2.62 -9.91
C PRO A 89 -29.43 2.92 -8.53
N LYS A 90 -29.94 2.26 -7.48
CA LYS A 90 -29.45 2.42 -6.09
C LYS A 90 -28.00 2.01 -5.90
N VAL A 91 -27.51 1.06 -6.71
CA VAL A 91 -26.09 0.65 -6.71
C VAL A 91 -25.18 1.81 -7.11
N LYS A 92 -25.64 2.70 -8.00
CA LYS A 92 -24.90 3.90 -8.42
C LYS A 92 -24.70 4.89 -7.27
N GLU A 93 -25.63 4.93 -6.31
CA GLU A 93 -25.51 5.75 -5.11
C GLU A 93 -24.53 5.12 -4.12
N TRP A 94 -24.62 3.80 -3.92
CA TRP A 94 -23.73 3.08 -3.01
C TRP A 94 -22.26 3.13 -3.44
N ILE A 95 -21.97 3.05 -4.74
CA ILE A 95 -20.59 3.15 -5.26
C ILE A 95 -19.93 4.50 -4.94
N LYS A 96 -20.71 5.56 -4.68
CA LYS A 96 -20.16 6.86 -4.25
C LYS A 96 -19.72 6.85 -2.79
N ASP A 97 -20.21 5.93 -1.97
CA ASP A 97 -19.85 5.83 -0.55
C ASP A 97 -18.51 5.08 -0.39
N PRO A 98 -17.47 5.73 0.17
CA PRO A 98 -16.19 5.07 0.47
C PRO A 98 -16.32 3.84 1.38
N ASN A 99 -17.29 3.81 2.29
CA ASN A 99 -17.52 2.66 3.18
C ASN A 99 -18.03 1.45 2.39
N TYR A 100 -18.89 1.69 1.39
CA TYR A 100 -19.37 0.65 0.51
C TYR A 100 -18.25 0.11 -0.39
N ILE A 101 -17.39 0.99 -0.94
CA ILE A 101 -16.18 0.56 -1.67
C ILE A 101 -15.29 -0.31 -0.78
N PHE A 102 -15.06 0.10 0.47
CA PHE A 102 -14.27 -0.69 1.41
C PHE A 102 -14.92 -2.07 1.69
N TRP A 103 -16.24 -2.11 1.88
CA TRP A 103 -17.00 -3.34 2.06
C TRP A 103 -16.89 -4.29 0.85
N LEU A 104 -16.97 -3.76 -0.38
CA LEU A 104 -16.72 -4.54 -1.61
C LEU A 104 -15.30 -5.13 -1.62
N GLY A 105 -14.32 -4.35 -1.16
CA GLY A 105 -12.95 -4.83 -0.99
C GLY A 105 -12.85 -6.02 -0.05
N LEU A 106 -13.55 -5.97 1.09
CA LEU A 106 -13.58 -7.05 2.08
C LEU A 106 -14.24 -8.32 1.52
N THR A 107 -15.44 -8.18 0.95
CA THR A 107 -16.25 -9.32 0.48
C THR A 107 -15.60 -10.06 -0.68
N TYR A 108 -15.08 -9.33 -1.67
CA TYR A 108 -14.47 -9.93 -2.85
C TYR A 108 -12.98 -10.28 -2.69
N SER A 109 -12.34 -9.85 -1.59
CA SER A 109 -10.98 -10.33 -1.27
C SER A 109 -10.98 -11.70 -0.58
N SER A 110 -12.07 -12.11 0.08
CA SER A 110 -12.18 -13.41 0.75
C SER A 110 -12.64 -14.56 -0.17
N LEU A 111 -13.26 -14.23 -1.30
CA LEU A 111 -13.89 -15.20 -2.21
C LEU A 111 -12.92 -15.85 -3.23
N ASN A 112 -11.69 -15.36 -3.36
CA ASN A 112 -10.67 -15.93 -4.25
C ASN A 112 -9.75 -16.96 -3.54
N LYS A 113 -10.30 -17.79 -2.65
CA LYS A 113 -9.59 -18.93 -2.05
C LYS A 113 -10.05 -20.23 -2.69
#